data_AF-A0A965DHZ0-F1
#
_entry.id   AF-A0A965DHZ0-F1
#
_cell.length_a   1.000
_cell.length_b   1.000
_cell.length_c   1.000
_cell.angle_alpha   90.00
_cell.angle_beta   90.00
_cell.angle_gamma   90.00
#
_symmetry.space_group_name_H-M   'P 1'
#
loop_
_entity.id
_entity.type
_entity.pdbx_description
1 polymer ?
#
loop_
_entity_poly.entity_id
_entity_poly.type
_entity_poly.pdbx_seq_one_letter_code
_entity_poly.pdbx_strand_id
1 'polypeptide(L)' 'MSYNKGYRCLYSLTIDLVLVTKYRKKIIDKGILQRLQEIVANTCEPG' A
#
# COMPACT_ATOMS: atom_id res chain seq x y z
N MET A 1 3.61 21.02 -1.79
CA MET A 1 4.36 19.77 -1.51
C MET A 1 4.50 19.63 -0.01
N SER A 2 3.91 18.59 0.59
CA SER A 2 4.02 18.32 2.03
C SER A 2 5.20 17.36 2.25
N TYR A 3 6.16 17.75 3.09
CA TYR A 3 7.33 16.94 3.42
C TYR A 3 7.15 16.33 4.81
N ASN A 4 7.47 15.05 4.94
CA ASN A 4 7.48 14.39 6.25
C ASN A 4 8.78 14.75 6.98
N LYS A 5 8.64 15.13 8.25
CA LYS A 5 9.76 15.46 9.15
C LYS A 5 10.17 14.20 9.92
N GLY A 6 11.34 13.67 9.61
CA GLY A 6 12.03 12.68 10.43
C GLY A 6 13.04 13.33 11.37
N TYR A 7 13.78 12.53 12.12
CA TYR A 7 14.87 13.04 12.96
C TYR A 7 15.95 13.69 12.08
N ARG A 8 16.00 15.03 12.09
CA ARG A 8 16.93 15.88 11.33
C ARG A 8 16.85 15.75 9.79
N CYS A 9 15.82 15.13 9.24
CA CYS A 9 15.64 14.98 7.80
C CYS A 9 14.23 15.38 7.36
N LEU A 10 14.14 16.06 6.21
CA LEU A 10 12.90 16.24 5.46
C LEU A 10 12.90 15.25 4.31
N TYR A 11 11.85 14.45 4.19
CA TYR A 11 11.74 13.46 3.13
C TYR A 11 10.35 13.47 2.48
N SER A 12 10.33 13.09 1.21
CA SER A 12 9.13 12.79 0.46
C SER A 12 9.42 11.52 -0.32
N LEU A 13 8.82 10.41 0.12
CA LEU A 13 9.02 9.09 -0.46
C LEU A 13 7.71 8.67 -1.09
N THR A 14 7.76 8.37 -2.39
CA THR A 14 6.64 7.83 -3.15
C THR A 14 7.11 6.54 -3.78
N ILE A 15 6.35 5.46 -3.59
CA ILE A 15 6.69 4.12 -4.06
C ILE A 15 5.49 3.58 -4.82
N ASP A 16 5.73 3.18 -6.07
CA ASP A 16 4.76 2.45 -6.89
C ASP A 16 4.98 0.95 -6.72
N LEU A 17 4.00 0.26 -6.11
CA LEU A 17 4.11 -1.14 -5.75
C LEU A 17 3.06 -1.96 -6.52
N VAL A 18 3.53 -2.89 -7.37
CA VAL A 18 2.66 -3.74 -8.19
C VAL A 18 2.75 -5.19 -7.71
N LEU A 19 1.63 -5.75 -7.26
CA LEU A 19 1.53 -7.12 -6.77
C LEU A 19 0.74 -7.98 -7.76
N VAL A 20 1.21 -9.22 -7.95
CA VAL A 20 0.54 -10.23 -8.78
C VAL A 20 0.22 -11.47 -7.95
N THR A 21 -0.88 -12.14 -8.28
CA THR A 21 -1.26 -13.39 -7.64
C THR A 21 -0.28 -14.50 -8.01
N LYS A 22 -0.11 -15.47 -7.10
CA LYS A 22 0.66 -16.67 -7.37
C LYS A 22 0.12 -17.37 -8.63
N TYR A 23 1.01 -17.70 -9.57
CA TYR A 23 0.70 -18.24 -10.90
C TYR A 23 -0.15 -17.31 -11.80
N ARG A 24 -0.23 -16.01 -11.51
CA ARG A 24 -1.02 -15.01 -12.25
C ARG A 24 -2.49 -15.43 -12.46
N LYS A 25 -3.03 -16.22 -11.53
CA LYS A 25 -4.44 -16.64 -11.60
C LYS A 25 -5.34 -15.41 -11.41
N LYS A 26 -6.35 -15.27 -12.27
CA LYS A 26 -7.38 -14.22 -12.20
C LYS A 26 -8.39 -14.53 -11.09
N ILE A 27 -7.91 -14.53 -9.85
CA ILE A 27 -8.70 -14.83 -8.65
C ILE A 27 -9.09 -13.57 -7.88
N ILE A 28 -8.61 -12.39 -8.29
CA ILE A 28 -8.99 -11.12 -7.67
C ILE A 28 -10.39 -10.77 -8.19
N ASP A 29 -11.39 -11.19 -7.43
CA ASP A 29 -12.77 -10.74 -7.57
C ASP A 29 -13.01 -9.45 -6.77
N LYS A 30 -14.14 -8.76 -6.98
CA LYS A 30 -14.53 -7.56 -6.23
C LYS A 30 -14.47 -7.77 -4.71
N GLY A 31 -14.93 -8.92 -4.20
CA GLY A 31 -14.90 -9.19 -2.75
C GLY A 31 -13.47 -9.35 -2.20
N ILE A 32 -12.58 -9.96 -2.98
CA ILE A 32 -11.17 -10.12 -2.61
C ILE A 32 -10.44 -8.78 -2.68
N LEU A 33 -10.74 -7.98 -3.70
CA LEU A 33 -10.19 -6.64 -3.86
C LEU A 33 -10.57 -5.73 -2.67
N GLN A 34 -11.83 -5.76 -2.24
CA GLN A 34 -12.30 -4.97 -1.09
C GLN A 34 -11.55 -5.35 0.19
N ARG A 35 -11.43 -6.64 0.51
CA ARG A 35 -10.67 -7.08 1.68
C ARG A 35 -9.19 -6.76 1.59
N LEU A 36 -8.59 -6.83 0.39
CA LEU A 36 -7.20 -6.42 0.20
C LEU A 36 -7.01 -4.94 0.49
N GLN A 37 -7.94 -4.08 0.05
CA GLN A 37 -7.91 -2.65 0.35
C GLN A 37 -8.01 -2.40 1.86
N GLU A 38 -8.91 -3.11 2.56
CA GLU A 38 -9.04 -3.02 4.02
C GLU A 38 -7.76 -3.44 4.74
N ILE A 39 -7.17 -4.59 4.36
CA ILE A 39 -5.91 -5.07 4.97
C ILE A 39 -4.77 -4.09 4.72
N VAL A 40 -4.63 -3.57 3.50
CA VAL A 40 -3.59 -2.59 3.16
C VAL A 40 -3.79 -1.30 3.94
N ALA A 41 -5.02 -0.79 4.01
CA ALA A 41 -5.34 0.41 4.79
C ALA A 41 -4.96 0.24 6.26
N ASN A 42 -5.37 -0.88 6.88
CA ASN A 42 -5.07 -1.18 8.28
C ASN A 42 -3.57 -1.41 8.54
N THR A 43 -2.83 -1.97 7.58
CA THR A 43 -1.38 -2.25 7.74
C THR A 43 -0.54 -0.99 7.54
N CYS A 44 -1.00 -0.08 6.67
CA CYS A 44 -0.33 1.18 6.37
C CYS A 44 -0.79 2.33 7.27
N GLU A 45 -1.56 2.07 8.33
CA GLU A 45 -1.88 3.08 9.32
C GLU A 45 -0.56 3.62 9.93
N PRO A 46 -0.35 4.95 9.93
CA PRO A 46 0.80 5.53 10.59
C PRO A 46 0.66 5.29 12.10
N GLY A 47 1.46 4.37 12.63
CA GLY A 47 1.65 4.19 14.07
C GLY A 47 2.35 5.35 14.74
#